data_AF-A0AB74C419-F1
#
_entry.id   AF-A0AB74C419-F1
#
_cell.length_a   1.000
_cell.length_b   1.000
_cell.length_c   1.000
_cell.angle_alpha   90.00
_cell.angle_beta   90.00
_cell.angle_gamma   90.00
#
_symmetry.space_group_name_H-M   'P 1'
#
loop_
_entity.id
_entity.type
_entity.pdbx_description
1 polymer ?
#
loop_
_entity_poly.entity_id
_entity_poly.type
_entity_poly.pdbx_seq_one_letter_code
_entity_poly.pdbx_strand_id
1 'polypeptide(L)'
;MIEDFSDFQNRFFNGSEYSMKASRWLYTKINQTVTASNATGVAVEVFDHAGWDQPSIIVSIPGMSTKTIVVGAHQDSIIRPCYQVPRDYAPGADDNASGVATLIEALRAILRDPDFAQGHVPSTLEFHFYAAEEVGLQGSKQIFDSYSSQGREVKAMLN
;
A
#
# COMPACT_ATOMS: atom_id res chain seq x y z
N MET A 1 -7.21 9.80 -9.62
CA MET A 1 -6.63 8.66 -8.87
C MET A 1 -6.59 7.41 -9.73
N ILE A 2 -7.72 6.76 -10.04
CA ILE A 2 -7.72 5.54 -10.87
C ILE A 2 -7.17 5.84 -12.27
N GLU A 3 -7.66 6.90 -12.92
CA GLU A 3 -7.18 7.33 -14.24
C GLU A 3 -5.66 7.57 -14.23
N ASP A 4 -5.16 8.41 -13.32
CA ASP A 4 -3.73 8.72 -13.20
C ASP A 4 -2.87 7.48 -12.92
N PHE A 5 -3.34 6.57 -12.05
CA PHE A 5 -2.59 5.38 -11.65
C PHE A 5 -2.61 4.29 -12.72
N SER A 6 -3.62 4.31 -13.60
CA SER A 6 -3.74 3.41 -14.74
C SER A 6 -3.06 3.94 -16.00
N ASP A 7 -2.66 5.22 -16.01
CA ASP A 7 -1.98 5.86 -17.16
C ASP A 7 -0.51 5.44 -17.27
N PHE A 8 0.09 4.90 -16.20
CA PHE A 8 1.39 4.25 -16.29
C PHE A 8 1.34 3.06 -17.25
N GLN A 9 2.40 2.88 -18.05
CA GLN A 9 2.51 1.76 -19.00
C GLN A 9 2.15 0.43 -18.34
N ASN A 10 2.75 0.15 -17.18
CA ASN A 10 2.40 -0.93 -16.28
C ASN A 10 2.94 -0.60 -14.89
N ARG A 11 2.50 -1.36 -13.89
CA ARG A 11 3.00 -1.26 -12.51
C ARG A 11 3.72 -2.54 -12.08
N PHE A 12 4.35 -3.23 -13.01
CA PHE A 12 4.97 -4.54 -12.80
C PHE A 12 6.02 -4.55 -11.68
N PHE A 13 6.04 -5.53 -10.80
CA PHE A 13 6.83 -5.48 -9.55
C PHE A 13 8.37 -5.34 -9.69
N ASN A 14 8.98 -5.73 -10.82
CA ASN A 14 10.45 -5.83 -10.92
C ASN A 14 11.05 -5.30 -12.24
N GLY A 15 12.18 -4.59 -12.19
CA GLY A 15 13.02 -4.28 -13.35
C GLY A 15 12.41 -3.31 -14.38
N SER A 16 11.27 -2.68 -14.06
CA SER A 16 10.58 -1.73 -14.94
C SER A 16 10.74 -0.29 -14.41
N GLU A 17 11.24 0.63 -15.23
CA GLU A 17 11.29 2.06 -14.88
C GLU A 17 9.88 2.61 -14.59
N TYR A 18 8.86 2.12 -15.31
CA TYR A 18 7.47 2.50 -15.12
C TYR A 18 6.94 2.10 -13.75
N SER A 19 7.35 0.93 -13.27
CA SER A 19 6.99 0.43 -11.94
C SER A 19 7.48 1.35 -10.84
N MET A 20 8.76 1.73 -10.88
CA MET A 20 9.33 2.63 -9.88
C MET A 20 8.70 4.02 -9.94
N LYS A 21 8.34 4.50 -11.14
CA LYS A 21 7.60 5.76 -11.30
C LYS A 21 6.20 5.67 -10.68
N ALA A 22 5.46 4.59 -10.95
CA ALA A 22 4.13 4.38 -10.39
C ALA A 22 4.18 4.27 -8.86
N SER A 23 5.12 3.49 -8.32
CA SER A 23 5.29 3.31 -6.88
C SER A 23 5.67 4.61 -6.17
N ARG A 24 6.61 5.39 -6.73
CA ARG A 24 6.98 6.72 -6.19
C ARG A 24 5.84 7.73 -6.28
N TRP A 25 5.06 7.67 -7.36
CA TRP A 25 3.88 8.51 -7.51
C TRP A 25 2.84 8.16 -6.44
N LEU A 26 2.59 6.88 -6.19
CA LEU A 26 1.69 6.40 -5.15
C LEU A 26 2.16 6.86 -3.75
N TYR A 27 3.44 6.66 -3.43
CA TYR A 27 4.05 7.15 -2.19
C TYR A 27 3.87 8.67 -2.00
N THR A 28 4.03 9.43 -3.09
CA THR A 28 3.82 10.89 -3.07
C THR A 28 2.36 11.23 -2.78
N LYS A 29 1.40 10.54 -3.42
CA LYS A 29 -0.03 10.75 -3.19
C LYS A 29 -0.46 10.43 -1.76
N ILE A 30 0.06 9.34 -1.20
CA ILE A 30 -0.17 8.94 0.19
C ILE A 30 0.39 10.02 1.14
N ASN A 31 1.64 10.46 0.94
CA ASN A 31 2.24 11.51 1.77
C ASN A 31 1.48 12.83 1.69
N GLN A 32 1.00 13.23 0.51
CA GLN A 32 0.17 14.41 0.34
C GLN A 32 -1.15 14.28 1.12
N THR A 33 -1.76 13.09 1.09
CA THR A 33 -3.00 12.81 1.82
C THR A 33 -2.80 12.92 3.33
N VAL A 34 -1.73 12.31 3.86
CA VAL A 34 -1.38 12.37 5.29
C VAL A 34 -1.04 13.80 5.70
N THR A 35 -0.16 14.49 4.97
CA THR A 35 0.28 15.86 5.30
C THR A 35 -0.89 16.84 5.31
N ALA A 36 -1.85 16.70 4.41
CA ALA A 36 -3.02 17.58 4.33
C ALA A 36 -4.00 17.42 5.52
N SER A 37 -3.89 16.34 6.30
CA SER A 37 -4.82 16.05 7.40
C SER A 37 -4.47 16.72 8.73
N ASN A 38 -3.22 17.18 8.91
CA ASN A 38 -2.66 17.59 10.21
C ASN A 38 -2.73 16.52 11.32
N ALA A 39 -2.98 15.25 10.99
CA ALA A 39 -2.90 14.14 11.93
C ALA A 39 -1.47 14.00 12.48
N THR A 40 -1.35 13.68 13.76
CA THR A 40 -0.06 13.57 14.44
C THR A 40 0.34 12.11 14.60
N GLY A 41 1.64 11.82 14.47
CA GLY A 41 2.18 10.47 14.65
C GLY A 41 1.87 9.47 13.53
N VAL A 42 1.17 9.89 12.46
CA VAL A 42 0.96 9.04 11.27
C VAL A 42 2.28 8.87 10.53
N ALA A 43 2.70 7.63 10.32
CA ALA A 43 3.92 7.29 9.59
C ALA A 43 3.58 6.74 8.20
N VAL A 44 4.37 7.13 7.18
CA VAL A 44 4.32 6.55 5.84
C VAL A 44 5.68 5.92 5.57
N GLU A 45 5.72 4.59 5.55
CA GLU A 45 6.96 3.82 5.43
C GLU A 45 6.93 2.97 4.16
N VAL A 46 8.11 2.76 3.58
CA VAL A 46 8.31 1.76 2.53
C VAL A 46 8.82 0.48 3.15
N PHE A 47 8.32 -0.66 2.67
CA PHE A 47 8.84 -1.97 2.98
C PHE A 47 9.58 -2.48 1.75
N ASP A 48 10.91 -2.50 1.82
CA ASP A 48 11.76 -3.04 0.77
C ASP A 48 11.74 -4.57 0.80
N HIS A 49 11.72 -5.16 -0.39
CA HIS A 49 11.63 -6.61 -0.56
C HIS A 49 12.94 -7.19 -1.08
N ALA A 50 13.39 -8.28 -0.47
CA ALA A 50 14.50 -9.04 -1.00
C ALA A 50 14.03 -9.81 -2.25
N GLY A 51 14.41 -9.33 -3.43
CA GLY A 51 14.19 -10.03 -4.71
C GLY A 51 13.63 -9.19 -5.85
N TRP A 52 13.21 -7.94 -5.61
CA TRP A 52 12.70 -7.04 -6.65
C TRP A 52 12.77 -5.57 -6.24
N ASP A 53 12.49 -4.67 -7.19
CA ASP A 53 12.69 -3.23 -7.02
C ASP A 53 11.49 -2.48 -6.41
N GLN A 54 10.24 -2.87 -6.72
CA GLN A 54 9.04 -2.18 -6.24
C GLN A 54 8.79 -2.44 -4.73
N PRO A 55 8.83 -1.41 -3.87
CA PRO A 55 8.53 -1.59 -2.46
C PRO A 55 7.02 -1.69 -2.22
N SER A 56 6.63 -2.31 -1.11
CA SER A 56 5.29 -2.08 -0.56
C SER A 56 5.26 -0.77 0.24
N ILE A 57 4.09 -0.15 0.39
CA ILE A 57 3.94 1.07 1.21
C ILE A 57 3.00 0.77 2.36
N ILE A 58 3.36 1.22 3.57
CA ILE A 58 2.59 1.03 4.79
C ILE A 58 2.34 2.40 5.42
N VAL A 59 1.07 2.75 5.63
CA VAL A 59 0.68 3.93 6.40
C VAL A 59 0.20 3.47 7.76
N SER A 60 0.82 3.95 8.83
CA SER A 60 0.50 3.57 10.20
C SER A 60 -0.13 4.74 10.94
N ILE A 61 -1.38 4.59 11.36
CA ILE A 61 -2.10 5.53 12.23
C ILE A 61 -2.07 4.96 13.65
N PRO A 62 -1.34 5.57 14.59
CA PRO A 62 -1.20 5.04 15.93
C PRO A 62 -2.54 5.05 16.67
N GLY A 63 -2.84 3.97 17.38
CA GLY A 63 -3.91 3.93 18.37
C GLY A 63 -3.36 3.80 19.79
N MET A 64 -4.25 3.60 20.76
CA MET A 64 -3.89 3.41 22.17
C MET A 64 -3.19 2.06 22.46
N SER A 65 -3.23 1.12 21.52
CA SER A 65 -2.51 -0.16 21.63
C SER A 65 -1.80 -0.51 20.34
N THR A 66 -0.72 -1.28 20.46
CA THR A 66 0.08 -1.79 19.32
C THR A 66 -0.64 -2.88 18.53
N LYS A 67 -1.80 -3.36 19.00
CA LYS A 67 -2.61 -4.33 18.27
C LYS A 67 -3.12 -3.69 16.99
N THR A 68 -2.90 -4.35 15.86
CA THR A 68 -3.05 -3.73 14.54
C THR A 68 -4.30 -4.24 13.82
N ILE A 69 -5.04 -3.33 13.19
CA ILE A 69 -6.03 -3.66 12.15
C ILE A 69 -5.41 -3.23 10.83
N VAL A 70 -5.46 -4.11 9.82
CA VAL A 70 -4.87 -3.86 8.50
C VAL A 70 -5.96 -3.76 7.46
N VAL A 71 -5.86 -2.77 6.58
CA VAL A 71 -6.61 -2.71 5.32
C VAL A 71 -5.61 -2.64 4.17
N GLY A 72 -5.80 -3.41 3.11
CA GLY A 72 -4.77 -3.61 2.09
C GLY A 72 -5.30 -3.67 0.66
N ALA A 73 -4.47 -3.27 -0.29
CA ALA A 73 -4.67 -3.45 -1.72
C ALA A 73 -3.29 -3.66 -2.36
N HIS A 74 -3.19 -4.31 -3.52
CA HIS A 74 -1.91 -4.37 -4.23
C HIS A 74 -1.78 -3.25 -5.25
N GLN A 75 -0.54 -2.85 -5.49
CA GLN A 75 -0.21 -1.72 -6.36
C GLN A 75 0.25 -2.15 -7.74
N ASP A 76 0.69 -3.39 -7.91
CA ASP A 76 1.19 -3.91 -9.18
C ASP A 76 0.08 -4.21 -10.17
N SER A 77 0.48 -4.44 -11.43
CA SER A 77 -0.42 -4.87 -12.50
C SER A 77 0.33 -5.66 -13.54
N ILE A 78 -0.32 -6.70 -14.06
CA ILE A 78 0.15 -7.48 -15.23
C ILE A 78 -0.97 -7.64 -16.25
N ILE A 79 -0.61 -8.10 -17.45
CA ILE A 79 -1.62 -8.61 -18.42
C ILE A 79 -1.56 -10.13 -18.59
N ARG A 80 -0.48 -10.76 -18.09
CA ARG A 80 -0.27 -12.20 -18.15
C ARG A 80 0.75 -12.59 -17.07
N PRO A 81 0.63 -13.78 -16.48
CA PRO A 81 1.62 -14.29 -15.52
C PRO A 81 3.01 -14.32 -16.16
N CYS A 82 3.94 -13.54 -15.62
CA CYS A 82 5.32 -13.49 -16.11
C CYS A 82 6.29 -13.02 -15.03
N TYR A 83 7.53 -13.53 -15.09
CA TYR A 83 8.63 -13.14 -14.20
C TYR A 83 9.70 -12.30 -14.94
N GLN A 84 9.45 -11.97 -16.21
CA GLN A 84 10.31 -11.12 -17.02
C GLN A 84 9.69 -9.73 -17.12
N VAL A 85 10.53 -8.69 -17.20
CA VAL A 85 10.08 -7.29 -17.30
C VAL A 85 9.18 -7.11 -18.54
N PRO A 86 7.86 -6.90 -18.37
CA PRO A 86 6.96 -6.72 -19.49
C PRO A 86 7.06 -5.28 -20.00
N ARG A 87 7.00 -5.13 -21.33
CA ARG A 87 6.82 -3.83 -22.00
C ARG A 87 5.38 -3.56 -22.37
N ASP A 88 4.51 -4.54 -22.15
CA ASP A 88 3.10 -4.46 -22.47
C ASP A 88 2.38 -3.39 -21.62
N TYR A 89 1.29 -2.88 -22.17
CA TYR A 89 0.42 -1.96 -21.49
C TYR A 89 -0.50 -2.74 -20.53
N ALA A 90 -0.38 -2.50 -19.23
CA ALA A 90 -1.13 -3.16 -18.16
C ALA A 90 -1.78 -2.09 -17.26
N PRO A 91 -2.89 -1.48 -17.69
CA PRO A 91 -3.49 -0.35 -16.99
C PRO A 91 -3.98 -0.75 -15.59
N GLY A 92 -4.45 -1.99 -15.41
CA GLY A 92 -4.85 -2.52 -14.09
C GLY A 92 -5.83 -1.60 -13.34
N ALA A 93 -6.83 -1.08 -14.05
CA ALA A 93 -7.72 -0.05 -13.52
C ALA A 93 -8.64 -0.61 -12.44
N ASP A 94 -9.27 -1.75 -12.72
CA ASP A 94 -10.06 -2.48 -11.73
C ASP A 94 -9.16 -3.33 -10.83
N ASP A 95 -8.14 -3.95 -11.43
CA ASP A 95 -7.17 -4.83 -10.77
C ASP A 95 -5.75 -4.22 -10.78
N ASN A 96 -5.32 -3.49 -9.75
CA ASN A 96 -6.09 -3.11 -8.56
C ASN A 96 -5.97 -1.61 -8.23
N ALA A 97 -5.97 -0.77 -9.26
CA ALA A 97 -6.00 0.68 -9.06
C ALA A 97 -7.29 1.13 -8.34
N SER A 98 -8.39 0.39 -8.49
CA SER A 98 -9.66 0.66 -7.81
C SER A 98 -9.57 0.47 -6.28
N GLY A 99 -8.95 -0.61 -5.80
CA GLY A 99 -8.71 -0.86 -4.38
C GLY A 99 -7.72 0.14 -3.79
N VAL A 100 -6.63 0.44 -4.50
CA VAL A 100 -5.68 1.49 -4.10
C VAL A 100 -6.37 2.86 -3.96
N ALA A 101 -7.22 3.23 -4.92
CA ALA A 101 -7.97 4.48 -4.86
C ALA A 101 -8.96 4.49 -3.68
N THR A 102 -9.65 3.37 -3.44
CA THR A 102 -10.56 3.20 -2.30
C THR A 102 -9.84 3.38 -0.98
N LEU A 103 -8.66 2.77 -0.81
CA LEU A 103 -7.87 2.90 0.42
C LEU A 103 -7.37 4.32 0.65
N ILE A 104 -6.92 5.03 -0.39
CA ILE A 104 -6.49 6.43 -0.26
C ILE A 104 -7.66 7.32 0.15
N GLU A 105 -8.84 7.10 -0.42
CA GLU A 105 -10.04 7.88 -0.05
C GLU A 105 -10.50 7.55 1.38
N ALA A 106 -10.46 6.28 1.78
CA ALA A 106 -10.73 5.85 3.15
C ALA A 106 -9.72 6.46 4.14
N LEU A 107 -8.43 6.45 3.81
CA LEU A 107 -7.37 7.10 4.59
C LEU A 107 -7.66 8.60 4.74
N ARG A 108 -7.99 9.29 3.63
CA ARG A 108 -8.35 10.71 3.63
C ARG A 108 -9.57 11.01 4.49
N ALA A 109 -10.56 10.12 4.53
CA ALA A 109 -11.75 10.28 5.37
C ALA A 109 -11.45 10.03 6.84
N ILE A 110 -10.74 8.95 7.16
CA ILE A 110 -10.36 8.57 8.52
C ILE A 110 -9.49 9.62 9.18
N LEU A 111 -8.51 10.19 8.47
CA LEU A 111 -7.65 11.23 9.02
C LEU A 111 -8.35 12.57 9.28
N ARG A 112 -9.61 12.75 8.84
CA ARG A 112 -10.43 13.91 9.22
C ARG A 112 -11.16 13.70 10.54
N ASP A 113 -11.28 12.46 10.99
CA ASP A 113 -11.88 12.15 12.28
C ASP A 113 -10.88 12.47 13.40
N PRO A 114 -11.22 13.33 14.38
CA PRO A 114 -10.33 13.70 15.46
C PRO A 114 -9.81 12.53 16.30
N ASP A 115 -10.61 11.48 16.47
CA ASP A 115 -10.21 10.33 17.29
C ASP A 115 -9.10 9.53 16.61
N PHE A 116 -9.16 9.40 15.29
CA PHE A 116 -8.10 8.77 14.51
C PHE A 116 -6.89 9.69 14.37
N ALA A 117 -7.10 10.98 14.07
CA ALA A 117 -6.03 11.95 13.86
C ALA A 117 -5.19 12.23 15.11
N GLN A 118 -5.75 12.00 16.30
CA GLN A 118 -5.09 12.18 17.60
C GLN A 118 -4.72 10.84 18.28
N GLY A 119 -5.00 9.70 17.64
CA GLY A 119 -4.66 8.38 18.15
C GLY A 119 -5.47 7.91 19.36
N HIS A 120 -6.69 8.41 19.52
CA HIS A 120 -7.63 8.01 20.57
C HIS A 120 -8.41 6.73 20.25
N VAL A 121 -8.12 6.08 19.13
CA VAL A 121 -8.74 4.80 18.75
C VAL A 121 -8.08 3.61 19.46
N PRO A 122 -8.82 2.52 19.77
CA PRO A 122 -8.28 1.42 20.58
C PRO A 122 -7.12 0.62 19.96
N SER A 123 -6.94 0.66 18.65
CA SER A 123 -5.98 -0.19 17.92
C SER A 123 -5.34 0.62 16.82
N THR A 124 -4.04 0.39 16.58
CA THR A 124 -3.33 0.95 15.43
C THR A 124 -3.98 0.49 14.14
N LEU A 125 -4.19 1.40 13.21
CA LEU A 125 -4.71 1.10 11.87
C LEU A 125 -3.58 1.23 10.86
N GLU A 126 -3.41 0.22 10.01
CA GLU A 126 -2.45 0.25 8.92
C GLU A 126 -3.13 0.13 7.56
N PHE A 127 -2.72 0.99 6.62
CA PHE A 127 -3.10 0.90 5.21
C PHE A 127 -1.91 0.38 4.42
N HIS A 128 -2.08 -0.78 3.78
CA HIS A 128 -1.01 -1.46 3.06
C HIS A 128 -1.25 -1.37 1.55
N PHE A 129 -0.17 -1.10 0.82
CA PHE A 129 -0.14 -1.09 -0.64
C PHE A 129 0.93 -2.08 -1.10
N TYR A 130 0.52 -3.33 -1.35
CA TYR A 130 1.42 -4.46 -1.56
C TYR A 130 2.05 -4.44 -2.95
N ALA A 131 3.36 -4.71 -3.02
CA ALA A 131 4.03 -5.07 -4.27
C ALA A 131 3.89 -6.57 -4.56
N ALA A 132 4.08 -6.94 -5.83
CA ALA A 132 4.28 -8.33 -6.26
C ALA A 132 3.13 -9.30 -5.86
N GLU A 133 1.88 -8.83 -5.89
CA GLU A 133 0.70 -9.68 -5.68
C GLU A 133 0.53 -10.65 -6.85
N GLU A 134 0.69 -10.12 -8.06
CA GLU A 134 0.39 -10.77 -9.34
C GLU A 134 1.33 -11.95 -9.66
N VAL A 135 2.41 -12.07 -8.89
CA VAL A 135 3.40 -13.15 -8.99
C VAL A 135 3.36 -14.12 -7.81
N GLY A 136 2.24 -14.12 -7.07
CA GLY A 136 1.95 -15.06 -6.00
C GLY A 136 2.07 -14.46 -4.60
N LEU A 137 1.46 -13.29 -4.38
CA LEU A 137 1.28 -12.65 -3.07
C LEU A 137 2.59 -12.34 -2.34
N GLN A 138 3.69 -12.11 -3.08
CA GLN A 138 5.03 -12.11 -2.50
C GLN A 138 5.24 -10.93 -1.54
N GLY A 139 4.74 -9.74 -1.87
CA GLY A 139 4.91 -8.57 -1.00
C GLY A 139 4.16 -8.69 0.32
N SER A 140 2.87 -9.02 0.28
CA SER A 140 2.07 -9.22 1.50
C SER A 140 2.63 -10.37 2.33
N LYS A 141 3.04 -11.48 1.70
CA LYS A 141 3.68 -12.60 2.40
C LYS A 141 4.90 -12.17 3.20
N GLN A 142 5.84 -11.44 2.59
CA GLN A 142 7.06 -11.02 3.30
C GLN A 142 6.77 -10.08 4.48
N ILE A 143 5.77 -9.20 4.36
CA ILE A 143 5.34 -8.31 5.45
C ILE A 143 4.78 -9.13 6.62
N PHE A 144 3.84 -10.05 6.34
CA PHE A 144 3.21 -10.84 7.40
C PHE A 144 4.14 -11.89 8.02
N ASP A 145 5.08 -12.46 7.24
CA ASP A 145 6.16 -13.30 7.78
C ASP A 145 7.03 -12.48 8.76
N SER A 146 7.37 -11.24 8.40
CA SER A 146 8.09 -10.31 9.29
C SER A 146 7.30 -10.00 10.56
N TYR A 147 6.01 -9.69 10.44
CA TYR A 147 5.14 -9.41 11.59
C TYR A 147 5.04 -10.61 12.52
N SER A 148 4.86 -11.81 11.96
CA SER A 148 4.84 -13.07 12.73
C SER A 148 6.16 -13.29 13.45
N SER A 149 7.30 -13.05 12.81
CA SER A 149 8.63 -13.23 13.42
C SER A 149 8.88 -12.27 14.59
N GLN A 150 8.27 -11.07 14.53
CA GLN A 150 8.36 -10.03 15.55
C GLN A 150 7.30 -10.18 16.66
N GLY A 151 6.41 -11.17 16.55
CA GLY A 151 5.31 -11.35 17.51
C GLY A 151 4.27 -10.23 17.46
N ARG A 152 4.11 -9.54 16.31
CA ARG A 152 3.09 -8.49 16.15
C ARG A 152 1.69 -9.10 16.15
N GLU A 153 0.77 -8.49 16.91
CA GLU A 153 -0.61 -8.95 16.99
C GLU A 153 -1.49 -8.19 15.98
N VAL A 154 -1.85 -8.87 14.88
CA VAL A 154 -2.83 -8.39 13.90
C VAL A 154 -4.20 -8.94 14.27
N LYS A 155 -5.14 -8.07 14.63
CA LYS A 155 -6.49 -8.44 15.05
C LYS A 155 -7.41 -8.79 13.89
N ALA A 156 -7.26 -8.08 12.78
CA ALA A 156 -8.07 -8.22 11.59
C ALA A 156 -7.31 -7.69 10.39
N MET A 157 -7.59 -8.27 9.22
CA MET A 157 -7.10 -7.79 7.93
C MET A 157 -8.26 -7.82 6.94
N LEU A 158 -8.42 -6.72 6.19
CA LEU A 158 -9.34 -6.62 5.06
C LEU A 158 -8.53 -6.31 3.80
N ASN A 159 -8.84 -7.04 2.72
CA ASN A 159 -8.41 -6.75 1.36
C ASN A 159 -9.65 -6.39 0.55
#